data_AF-A0A536YJ44-F1
#
_entry.id   AF-A0A536YJ44-F1
#
_cell.length_a   1.000
_cell.length_b   1.000
_cell.length_c   1.000
_cell.angle_alpha   90.00
_cell.angle_beta   90.00
_cell.angle_gamma   90.00
#
_symmetry.space_group_name_H-M   'P 1'
#
loop_
_entity.id
_entity.type
_entity.pdbx_description
1 polymer ?
#
loop_
_entity_poly.entity_id
_entity_poly.type
_entity_poly.pdbx_seq_one_letter_code
_entity_poly.pdbx_strand_id
1 'polypeptide(L)' 'MARITVEDCLKKIPNRFQLTLAATYRARQLAQGGTPHIETTRDKPTVIA' A
#
# COMPACT_ATOMS: atom_id res chain seq x y z
N MET A 1 -15.02 -1.75 -5.32
CA MET A 1 -14.64 -2.26 -3.99
C MET A 1 -13.87 -3.55 -4.23
N ALA A 2 -12.64 -3.41 -4.72
CA ALA A 2 -11.89 -4.54 -5.26
C ALA A 2 -11.39 -5.42 -4.11
N ARG A 3 -11.58 -6.72 -4.32
CA ARG A 3 -11.09 -7.84 -3.52
C ARG A 3 -9.56 -7.79 -3.48
N ILE A 4 -8.96 -7.00 -2.58
CA ILE A 4 -7.51 -6.93 -2.38
C ILE A 4 -7.17 -7.75 -1.14
N THR A 5 -6.70 -8.96 -1.37
CA THR A 5 -6.12 -9.81 -0.34
C THR A 5 -4.67 -9.37 -0.11
N VAL A 6 -4.23 -9.29 1.14
CA VAL A 6 -2.84 -8.96 1.50
C VAL A 6 -1.88 -10.15 1.32
N GLU A 7 -2.34 -11.25 0.72
CA GLU A 7 -1.61 -12.51 0.58
C GLU A 7 -0.33 -12.34 -0.26
N ASP A 8 -0.39 -11.56 -1.33
CA ASP A 8 0.79 -11.28 -2.15
C ASP A 8 1.80 -10.37 -1.43
N CYS A 9 1.32 -9.47 -0.57
CA CYS A 9 2.19 -8.64 0.25
C CYS A 9 2.88 -9.46 1.35
N LEU A 10 2.22 -10.48 1.89
CA LEU A 10 2.78 -11.40 2.88
C LEU A 10 3.90 -12.28 2.32
N LYS A 11 3.93 -12.53 1.00
CA LYS A 11 5.07 -13.22 0.35
C LYS A 11 6.36 -12.39 0.41
N LYS A 12 6.27 -11.07 0.46
CA LYS A 12 7.43 -10.16 0.56
C LYS A 12 7.76 -9.79 2.00
N ILE A 13 6.74 -9.50 2.81
CA ILE A 13 6.90 -9.15 4.22
C ILE A 13 6.07 -10.14 5.05
N PRO A 14 6.67 -11.20 5.61
CA PRO A 14 5.93 -12.23 6.35
C PRO A 14 5.34 -11.72 7.66
N ASN A 15 5.91 -10.64 8.23
CA ASN A 15 5.43 -10.03 9.46
C ASN A 15 4.32 -9.01 9.18
N ARG A 16 3.11 -9.32 9.66
CA ARG A 16 1.90 -8.48 9.51
C ARG A 16 2.03 -7.09 10.15
N PHE A 17 2.73 -6.96 11.27
CA PHE A 17 2.92 -5.67 11.94
C PHE A 17 3.92 -4.78 11.19
N GLN A 18 4.95 -5.37 10.60
CA GLN A 18 5.90 -4.63 9.77
C GLN A 18 5.26 -4.24 8.44
N LEU A 19 4.43 -5.12 7.86
CA LEU A 19 3.65 -4.83 6.66
C LEU A 19 2.76 -3.60 6.87
N THR A 20 2.01 -3.53 7.97
CA THR A 20 1.11 -2.40 8.23
C THR A 20 1.88 -1.10 8.48
N LEU A 21 3.03 -1.15 9.17
CA LEU A 21 3.89 0.02 9.36
C LEU A 21 4.45 0.53 8.03
N ALA A 22 4.97 -0.36 7.19
CA ALA A 22 5.52 -0.01 5.87
C ALA A 22 4.45 0.60 4.96
N ALA A 23 3.27 -0.03 4.87
CA ALA A 23 2.15 0.47 4.08
C ALA A 23 1.66 1.83 4.59
N THR A 24 1.60 2.04 5.91
CA THR A 24 1.20 3.32 6.51
C THR A 24 2.18 4.43 6.18
N TYR A 25 3.48 4.14 6.23
CA TYR A 25 4.52 5.11 5.90
C TYR A 25 4.44 5.50 4.42
N ARG A 26 4.29 4.52 3.52
CA ARG A 26 4.18 4.77 2.08
C ARG A 26 2.87 5.49 1.72
N ALA A 27 1.75 5.12 2.33
CA ALA A 27 0.47 5.79 2.13
C ALA A 27 0.53 7.28 2.52
N ARG A 28 1.27 7.63 3.57
CA ARG A 28 1.50 9.04 3.94
C ARG A 28 2.33 9.79 2.91
N GLN A 29 3.38 9.17 2.37
CA GLN A 29 4.17 9.79 1.30
C GLN A 29 3.32 10.06 0.06
N LEU A 30 2.47 9.11 -0.32
CA LEU A 30 1.54 9.28 -1.44
C LEU A 30 0.49 10.37 -1.15
N ALA A 31 -0.02 10.43 0.08
CA ALA A 31 -0.95 11.49 0.49
C ALA A 31 -0.31 12.90 0.48
N GLN A 32 1.01 12.99 0.69
CA GLN A 32 1.76 14.25 0.63
C GLN A 32 2.17 14.65 -0.80
N GLY A 33 1.74 13.92 -1.83
CA GLY A 33 2.08 14.20 -3.23
C GLY A 33 3.30 13.44 -3.75
N GLY A 34 3.76 12.40 -3.03
CA GLY A 34 4.80 11.50 -3.52
C GLY A 34 4.35 10.78 -4.79
N THR A 35 5.27 10.58 -5.72
CA THR A 35 4.97 9.95 -7.01
C THR A 35 4.63 8.47 -6.83
N PRO A 36 3.43 8.02 -7.26
CA PRO A 36 3.11 6.60 -7.30
C PRO A 36 3.89 5.93 -8.43
N HIS A 37 4.34 4.70 -8.21
CA HIS A 37 5.01 3.89 -9.23
C HIS A 37 4.02 3.06 -10.07
N ILE A 38 2.72 3.17 -9.78
CA ILE A 38 1.63 2.39 -10.37
C ILE A 38 0.55 3.37 -10.83
N GLU A 39 -0.13 3.05 -11.93
CA GLU A 39 -1.24 3.84 -12.46
C GLU A 39 -2.37 3.96 -11.44
N THR A 40 -2.66 5.20 -11.05
CA THR A 40 -3.60 5.49 -9.96
C THR A 40 -5.02 5.45 -10.50
N THR A 41 -5.60 4.25 -10.56
CA THR A 41 -6.98 4.05 -11.02
C THR A 41 -7.97 4.37 -9.89
N ARG A 42 -8.03 5.64 -9.48
CA ARG A 42 -8.99 6.18 -8.49
C ARG A 42 -8.94 5.53 -7.10
N ASP A 43 -7.88 4.79 -6.79
CA ASP A 43 -7.72 4.12 -5.51
C ASP A 43 -7.23 5.07 -4.41
N LYS A 44 -7.59 4.75 -3.16
CA LYS A 44 -7.10 5.49 -1.99
C LYS A 44 -5.59 5.26 -1.84
N PRO A 45 -4.83 6.22 -1.30
CA PRO A 45 -3.38 6.07 -1.10
C PRO A 45 -3.01 4.88 -0.20
N THR A 46 -3.92 4.43 0.68
CA THR A 46 -3.74 3.22 1.50
C THR A 46 -3.78 1.91 0.71
N VAL A 47 -4.37 1.92 -0.48
CA VAL A 47 -4.49 0.76 -1.37
C VAL A 47 -3.31 0.71 -2.36
N ILE A 48 -2.73 1.87 -2.68
CA ILE A 48 -1.61 2.02 -3.62
C ILE A 48 -0.24 1.80 -2.93
N ALA A 49 -0.21 1.94 -1.60
CA ALA A 49 1.00 1.91 -0.78
C ALA A 49 1.71 0.56 -0.73
#